data_AF-A0A959TX42-F1
#
_entry.id   AF-A0A959TX42-F1
#
_cell.length_a   1.000
_cell.length_b   1.000
_cell.length_c   1.000
_cell.angle_alpha   90.00
_cell.angle_beta   90.00
_cell.angle_gamma   90.00
#
_symmetry.space_group_name_H-M   'P 1'
#
loop_
_entity.id
_entity.type
_entity.pdbx_description
1 polymer ?
#
loop_
_entity_poly.entity_id
_entity_poly.type
_entity_poly.pdbx_seq_one_letter_code
_entity_poly.pdbx_strand_id
1 'polypeptide(L)'
;MNMPHRSIPLLLIAYAASAGLFAQQEGQVVRARVSHGDTLIVVDLPGTEVDGIMGRRARREFQRYTKLTRTVQKVYPYARITGDLLREYEHDLARIDKRKDQELYLRLAEAELKAEFEADIRDLTISQGRMLIRLIDRETGDTSYELVKRLRGSFEAFIWQGVAKLFGNDLKDTYDPAGVDRYVEFVVQRIERGELATIARKPRTEKAQARLEKRKARLYRKYGGLMGPTSAN
;
A
#
# COMPACT_ATOMS: atom_id res chain seq x y z
N MET A 1 -23.12 75.01 72.73
CA MET A 1 -24.40 74.64 72.09
C MET A 1 -24.15 73.41 71.22
N ASN A 2 -24.86 72.31 71.49
CA ASN A 2 -25.11 71.10 70.68
C ASN A 2 -23.95 70.30 70.03
N MET A 3 -23.67 69.13 70.62
CA MET A 3 -23.36 67.85 69.93
C MET A 3 -24.53 67.47 68.99
N PRO A 4 -24.42 66.61 67.91
CA PRO A 4 -23.82 65.25 68.01
C PRO A 4 -23.40 64.50 66.70
N HIS A 5 -22.94 63.25 66.91
CA HIS A 5 -23.13 62.02 66.10
C HIS A 5 -22.26 61.66 64.85
N ARG A 6 -21.40 60.66 65.09
CA ARG A 6 -21.34 59.32 64.46
C ARG A 6 -21.43 59.19 62.92
N SER A 7 -20.32 58.76 62.31
CA SER A 7 -20.30 57.74 61.22
C SER A 7 -18.88 57.32 60.83
N ILE A 8 -18.26 56.41 61.58
CA ILE A 8 -17.22 55.52 61.04
C ILE A 8 -17.90 54.16 60.83
N PRO A 9 -18.48 53.91 59.64
CA PRO A 9 -18.24 52.62 59.00
C PRO A 9 -18.34 52.73 57.47
N LEU A 10 -17.21 52.80 56.76
CA LEU A 10 -17.22 52.53 55.31
C LEU A 10 -15.88 52.01 54.80
N LEU A 11 -14.77 52.35 55.46
CA LEU A 11 -13.44 51.87 55.08
C LEU A 11 -13.17 50.39 55.45
N LEU A 12 -13.90 49.81 56.41
CA LEU A 12 -13.72 48.38 56.77
C LEU A 12 -14.49 47.41 55.86
N ILE A 13 -15.54 47.87 55.17
CA ILE A 13 -16.29 47.04 54.21
C ILE A 13 -15.51 46.95 52.88
N ALA A 14 -14.75 47.99 52.52
CA ALA A 14 -13.91 47.97 51.32
C ALA A 14 -12.70 47.02 51.44
N TYR A 15 -12.15 46.82 52.65
CA TYR A 15 -11.02 45.90 52.86
C TYR A 15 -11.43 44.42 52.88
N ALA A 16 -12.67 44.11 53.27
CA ALA A 16 -13.21 42.75 53.23
C ALA A 16 -13.59 42.30 51.81
N ALA A 17 -13.81 43.24 50.88
CA ALA A 17 -14.18 42.92 49.50
C ALA A 17 -12.97 42.60 48.59
N SER A 18 -11.75 42.96 48.98
CA SER A 18 -10.54 42.71 48.17
C SER A 18 -9.90 41.34 48.40
N ALA A 19 -10.34 40.57 49.41
CA ALA A 19 -9.79 39.25 49.71
C ALA A 19 -10.45 38.09 48.93
N GLY A 20 -11.49 38.35 48.13
CA GLY A 20 -12.27 37.33 47.42
C GLY A 20 -11.94 37.15 45.93
N LEU A 21 -10.97 37.89 45.38
CA LEU A 21 -10.59 37.81 43.96
C LEU A 21 -9.32 36.96 43.77
N PHE A 22 -9.26 35.78 44.40
CA PHE A 22 -8.43 34.72 43.82
C PHE A 22 -9.19 34.21 42.61
N ALA A 23 -8.78 34.67 41.43
CA ALA A 23 -9.21 34.12 40.16
C ALA A 23 -9.07 32.59 40.20
N GLN A 24 -10.20 31.90 40.25
CA GLN A 24 -10.25 30.46 40.06
C GLN A 24 -9.85 30.22 38.60
N GLN A 25 -8.59 29.89 38.35
CA GLN A 25 -8.21 29.34 37.06
C GLN A 25 -8.95 28.01 36.93
N GLU A 26 -9.94 27.96 36.04
CA GLU A 26 -10.62 26.72 35.68
C GLU A 26 -9.57 25.71 35.19
N GLY A 27 -9.28 24.70 36.02
CA GLY A 27 -8.40 23.59 35.63
C GLY A 27 -9.09 22.73 34.57
N GLN A 28 -8.35 22.33 33.54
CA GLN A 28 -8.89 21.44 32.52
C GLN A 28 -8.89 19.99 33.02
N VAL A 29 -10.05 19.33 33.00
CA VAL A 29 -10.14 17.89 33.30
C VAL A 29 -9.60 17.12 32.10
N VAL A 30 -8.51 16.38 32.34
CA VAL A 30 -7.83 15.56 31.32
C VAL A 30 -7.86 14.10 31.73
N ARG A 31 -7.86 13.20 30.74
CA ARG A 31 -7.77 11.77 30.98
C ARG A 31 -6.36 11.44 31.44
N ALA A 32 -6.21 10.61 32.47
CA ALA A 32 -4.89 10.15 32.94
C ALA A 32 -4.84 8.62 32.95
N ARG A 33 -3.64 8.07 32.72
CA ARG A 33 -3.34 6.65 32.85
C ARG A 33 -2.26 6.47 33.91
N VAL A 34 -2.55 5.69 34.95
CA VAL A 34 -1.56 5.34 35.97
C VAL A 34 -0.77 4.12 35.52
N SER A 35 0.56 4.21 35.51
CA SER A 35 1.48 3.13 35.12
C SER A 35 2.66 3.11 36.07
N HIS A 36 2.93 1.96 36.72
CA HIS A 36 4.07 1.77 37.64
C HIS A 36 4.17 2.81 38.78
N GLY A 37 3.05 3.39 39.22
CA GLY A 37 3.02 4.43 40.25
C GLY A 37 3.07 5.86 39.70
N ASP A 38 3.34 6.04 38.40
CA ASP A 38 3.34 7.35 37.75
C ASP A 38 1.99 7.66 37.09
N THR A 39 1.58 8.93 37.12
CA THR A 39 0.36 9.41 36.47
C THR A 39 0.70 10.08 35.14
N LEU A 40 0.37 9.43 34.02
CA LEU A 40 0.59 9.95 32.67
C LEU A 40 -0.69 10.64 32.17
N ILE A 41 -0.58 11.90 31.78
CA ILE A 41 -1.69 12.65 31.19
C ILE A 41 -1.86 12.24 29.73
N VAL A 42 -3.09 11.96 29.33
CA VAL A 42 -3.50 11.69 27.95
C VAL A 42 -4.33 12.87 27.46
N VAL A 43 -3.74 13.70 26.61
CA VAL A 43 -4.41 14.85 25.98
C VAL A 43 -4.64 14.56 24.51
N ASP A 44 -5.90 14.57 24.10
CA ASP A 44 -6.27 14.60 22.68
C ASP A 44 -6.15 16.05 22.20
N LEU A 45 -5.12 16.35 21.39
CA LEU A 45 -4.94 17.69 20.83
C LEU A 45 -6.07 17.97 19.81
N PRO A 46 -6.75 19.12 19.89
CA PRO A 46 -7.72 19.48 18.87
C PRO A 46 -7.01 19.62 17.52
N GLY A 47 -7.59 19.00 16.48
CA GLY A 47 -7.12 19.20 15.12
C GLY A 47 -7.24 20.67 14.75
N THR A 48 -6.16 21.27 14.25
CA THR A 48 -6.20 22.62 13.68
C THR A 48 -6.25 22.52 12.16
N GLU A 49 -7.13 23.29 11.54
CA GLU A 49 -7.08 23.49 10.09
C GLU A 49 -5.92 24.42 9.76
N VAL A 50 -5.08 24.00 8.81
CA VAL A 50 -3.94 24.80 8.32
C VAL A 50 -4.28 25.23 6.90
N ASP A 51 -4.77 26.45 6.78
CA ASP A 51 -5.01 27.07 5.48
C ASP A 51 -3.75 27.78 4.97
N GLY A 52 -3.36 27.47 3.75
CA GLY A 52 -2.17 28.05 3.13
C GLY A 52 -2.24 28.07 1.61
N ILE A 53 -1.70 29.12 1.01
CA ILE A 53 -1.56 29.20 -0.45
C ILE A 53 -0.40 28.29 -0.87
N MET A 54 -0.70 27.20 -1.57
CA MET A 54 0.35 26.35 -2.15
C MET A 54 1.16 27.13 -3.19
N GLY A 55 2.41 27.43 -2.85
CA GLY A 55 3.37 27.97 -3.80
C GLY A 55 3.53 27.06 -5.04
N ARG A 56 4.02 27.62 -6.16
CA ARG A 56 4.15 26.89 -7.44
C ARG A 56 4.92 25.58 -7.33
N ARG A 57 5.95 25.52 -6.47
CA ARG A 57 6.75 24.31 -6.22
C ARG A 57 5.95 23.24 -5.49
N ALA A 58 5.29 23.62 -4.39
CA ALA A 58 4.43 22.72 -3.61
C ALA A 58 3.29 22.15 -4.46
N ARG A 59 2.66 22.97 -5.30
CA ARG A 59 1.61 22.51 -6.22
C ARG A 59 2.10 21.45 -7.20
N ARG A 60 3.31 21.62 -7.78
CA ARG A 60 3.92 20.62 -8.68
C ARG A 60 4.25 19.32 -7.95
N GLU A 61 4.76 19.42 -6.73
CA GLU A 61 5.08 18.26 -5.91
C GLU A 61 3.83 17.48 -5.51
N PHE A 62 2.79 18.17 -5.06
CA PHE A 62 1.49 17.59 -4.77
C PHE A 62 0.90 16.86 -5.99
N GLN A 63 0.99 17.46 -7.18
CA GLN A 63 0.55 16.82 -8.43
C GLN A 63 1.35 15.55 -8.75
N ARG A 64 2.68 15.57 -8.57
CA ARG A 64 3.53 14.39 -8.76
C ARG A 64 3.15 13.28 -7.78
N TYR A 65 3.04 13.60 -6.50
CA TYR A 65 2.65 12.65 -5.46
C TYR A 65 1.25 12.09 -5.70
N THR A 66 0.29 12.91 -6.10
CA THR A 66 -1.08 12.47 -6.42
C THR A 66 -1.10 11.52 -7.61
N LYS A 67 -0.35 11.84 -8.68
CA LYS A 67 -0.22 10.97 -9.86
C LYS A 67 0.43 9.64 -9.49
N LEU A 68 1.48 9.66 -8.68
CA LEU A 68 2.15 8.47 -8.16
C LEU A 68 1.17 7.62 -7.37
N THR A 69 0.48 8.22 -6.40
CA THR A 69 -0.49 7.54 -5.53
C THR A 69 -1.57 6.83 -6.34
N ARG A 70 -2.21 7.53 -7.29
CA ARG A 70 -3.22 6.94 -8.18
C ARG A 70 -2.65 5.80 -9.03
N THR A 71 -1.40 5.94 -9.47
CA THR A 71 -0.73 4.90 -10.26
C THR A 71 -0.53 3.65 -9.41
N VAL A 72 0.03 3.79 -8.20
CA VAL A 72 0.25 2.68 -7.26
C VAL A 72 -1.08 2.02 -6.87
N GLN A 73 -2.10 2.81 -6.51
CA GLN A 73 -3.44 2.27 -6.19
C GLN A 73 -4.06 1.46 -7.33
N LYS A 74 -3.75 1.80 -8.59
CA LYS A 74 -4.20 1.06 -9.77
C LYS A 74 -3.40 -0.22 -9.97
N VAL A 75 -2.07 -0.19 -9.86
CA VAL A 75 -1.21 -1.31 -10.28
C VAL A 75 -0.86 -2.28 -9.15
N TYR A 76 -0.85 -1.83 -7.90
CA TYR A 76 -0.40 -2.63 -6.75
C TYR A 76 -1.17 -3.94 -6.54
N PRO A 77 -2.51 -4.01 -6.71
CA PRO A 77 -3.23 -5.29 -6.61
C PRO A 77 -2.73 -6.35 -7.60
N TYR A 78 -2.35 -5.94 -8.81
CA TYR A 78 -1.81 -6.86 -9.82
C TYR A 78 -0.40 -7.34 -9.43
N ALA A 79 0.43 -6.46 -8.89
CA ALA A 79 1.75 -6.82 -8.39
C ALA A 79 1.67 -7.87 -7.28
N ARG A 80 0.76 -7.69 -6.31
CA ARG A 80 0.51 -8.64 -5.23
C ARG A 80 0.13 -10.02 -5.74
N ILE A 81 -0.89 -10.09 -6.61
CA ILE A 81 -1.34 -11.37 -7.19
C ILE A 81 -0.22 -12.04 -7.98
N THR A 82 0.55 -11.25 -8.74
CA THR A 82 1.67 -11.77 -9.52
C THR A 82 2.78 -12.31 -8.60
N GLY A 83 3.12 -11.60 -7.53
CA GLY A 83 4.09 -12.06 -6.53
C GLY A 83 3.66 -13.36 -5.84
N ASP A 84 2.37 -13.49 -5.50
CA ASP A 84 1.81 -14.73 -4.95
C ASP A 84 1.93 -15.90 -5.95
N LEU A 85 1.54 -15.69 -7.21
CA LEU A 85 1.62 -16.71 -8.27
C LEU A 85 3.06 -17.13 -8.56
N LEU A 86 4.00 -16.19 -8.58
CA LEU A 86 5.42 -16.50 -8.81
C LEU A 86 6.00 -17.37 -7.69
N ARG A 87 5.66 -17.09 -6.44
CA ARG A 87 6.03 -17.94 -5.30
C ARG A 87 5.45 -19.35 -5.42
N GLU A 88 4.20 -19.47 -5.86
CA GLU A 88 3.56 -20.77 -6.13
C GLU A 88 4.31 -21.53 -7.25
N TYR A 89 4.64 -20.85 -8.34
CA TYR A 89 5.37 -21.46 -9.45
C TYR A 89 6.77 -21.93 -9.06
N GLU A 90 7.50 -21.17 -8.24
CA GLU A 90 8.80 -21.59 -7.72
C GLU A 90 8.71 -22.87 -6.89
N HIS A 91 7.70 -22.94 -6.04
CA HIS A 91 7.43 -24.11 -5.20
C HIS A 91 7.05 -25.34 -6.04
N ASP A 92 6.28 -25.17 -7.11
CA ASP A 92 5.92 -26.27 -8.02
C ASP A 92 7.09 -26.70 -8.90
N LEU A 93 7.87 -25.75 -9.42
CA LEU A 93 9.05 -26.03 -10.23
C LEU A 93 10.11 -26.82 -9.47
N ALA A 94 10.25 -26.58 -8.16
CA ALA A 94 11.14 -27.34 -7.29
C ALA A 94 10.80 -28.84 -7.21
N ARG A 95 9.56 -29.24 -7.55
CA ARG A 95 9.12 -30.65 -7.55
C ARG A 95 9.19 -31.33 -8.92
N ILE A 96 9.42 -30.57 -9.99
CA ILE A 96 9.44 -31.12 -11.33
C ILE A 96 10.89 -31.43 -11.71
N ASP A 97 11.25 -32.70 -11.80
CA ASP A 97 12.63 -33.12 -12.10
C ASP A 97 13.05 -32.83 -13.56
N LYS A 98 12.12 -32.98 -14.50
CA LYS A 98 12.43 -32.89 -15.93
C LYS A 98 12.34 -31.46 -16.41
N ARG A 99 13.44 -30.95 -16.96
CA ARG A 99 13.52 -29.61 -17.58
C ARG A 99 12.42 -29.35 -18.63
N LYS A 100 12.06 -30.35 -19.43
CA LYS A 100 10.98 -30.23 -20.44
C LYS A 100 9.59 -30.01 -19.81
N ASP A 101 9.36 -30.62 -18.65
CA ASP A 101 8.09 -30.52 -17.94
C ASP A 101 8.00 -29.20 -17.16
N GLN A 102 9.13 -28.74 -16.59
CA GLN A 102 9.28 -27.39 -16.01
C GLN A 102 8.97 -26.31 -17.05
N GLU A 103 9.56 -26.43 -18.23
CA GLU A 103 9.37 -25.50 -19.34
C GLU A 103 7.91 -25.46 -19.83
N LEU A 104 7.26 -26.62 -19.87
CA LEU A 104 5.84 -26.70 -20.23
C LEU A 104 4.95 -26.06 -19.16
N TYR A 105 5.19 -26.35 -17.88
CA TYR A 105 4.45 -25.74 -16.78
C TYR A 105 4.51 -24.21 -16.83
N LEU A 106 5.72 -23.68 -17.03
CA LEU A 106 5.99 -22.26 -17.21
C LEU A 106 5.21 -21.63 -18.37
N ARG A 107 5.14 -22.29 -19.54
CA ARG A 107 4.30 -21.83 -20.67
C ARG A 107 2.81 -21.76 -20.33
N LEU A 108 2.33 -22.69 -19.52
CA LEU A 108 0.91 -22.76 -19.15
C LEU A 108 0.55 -21.67 -18.16
N ALA A 109 1.39 -21.48 -17.14
CA ALA A 109 1.33 -20.38 -16.20
C ALA A 109 1.32 -19.01 -16.92
N GLU A 110 2.20 -18.82 -17.92
CA GLU A 110 2.19 -17.62 -18.75
C GLU A 110 0.87 -17.43 -19.49
N ALA A 111 0.36 -18.47 -20.14
CA ALA A 111 -0.89 -18.40 -20.89
C ALA A 111 -2.10 -18.11 -19.98
N GLU A 112 -2.08 -18.59 -18.73
CA GLU A 112 -3.06 -18.29 -17.69
C GLU A 112 -2.99 -16.82 -17.27
N LEU A 113 -1.80 -16.34 -16.90
CA LEU A 113 -1.57 -14.93 -16.56
C LEU A 113 -1.97 -14.00 -17.70
N LYS A 114 -1.59 -14.31 -18.93
CA LYS A 114 -1.95 -13.53 -20.11
C LYS A 114 -3.47 -13.52 -20.29
N ALA A 115 -4.14 -14.67 -20.24
CA ALA A 115 -5.59 -14.71 -20.40
C ALA A 115 -6.34 -13.90 -19.32
N GLU A 116 -5.81 -13.89 -18.10
CA GLU A 116 -6.42 -13.19 -16.95
C GLU A 116 -6.13 -11.69 -16.95
N PHE A 117 -4.89 -11.29 -17.29
CA PHE A 117 -4.40 -9.93 -17.10
C PHE A 117 -4.11 -9.16 -18.38
N GLU A 118 -4.12 -9.78 -19.56
CA GLU A 118 -3.75 -9.10 -20.82
C GLU A 118 -4.59 -7.86 -21.09
N ALA A 119 -5.92 -7.93 -20.88
CA ALA A 119 -6.79 -6.78 -21.09
C ALA A 119 -6.46 -5.64 -20.10
N ASP A 120 -6.28 -5.99 -18.83
CA ASP A 120 -6.03 -5.03 -17.75
C ASP A 120 -4.64 -4.37 -17.92
N ILE A 121 -3.64 -5.14 -18.37
CA ILE A 121 -2.28 -4.68 -18.65
C ILE A 121 -2.24 -3.84 -19.95
N ARG A 122 -3.02 -4.20 -20.97
CA ARG A 122 -3.09 -3.44 -22.23
C ARG A 122 -3.63 -2.02 -22.04
N ASP A 123 -4.50 -1.82 -21.06
CA ASP A 123 -5.06 -0.53 -20.69
C ASP A 123 -4.13 0.30 -19.77
N LEU A 124 -2.92 -0.19 -19.47
CA LEU A 124 -1.92 0.56 -18.73
C LEU A 124 -1.12 1.49 -19.64
N THR A 125 -0.84 2.70 -19.17
CA THR A 125 0.17 3.54 -19.81
C THR A 125 1.56 2.94 -19.59
N ILE A 126 2.53 3.34 -20.42
CA ILE A 126 3.95 2.94 -20.27
C ILE A 126 4.46 3.20 -18.85
N SER A 127 4.14 4.35 -18.25
CA SER A 127 4.55 4.67 -16.88
C SER A 127 3.88 3.79 -15.83
N GLN A 128 2.63 3.39 -16.06
CA GLN A 128 1.90 2.48 -15.16
C GLN A 128 2.46 1.06 -15.27
N GLY A 129 2.73 0.57 -16.48
CA GLY A 129 3.39 -0.72 -16.69
C GLY A 129 4.78 -0.78 -16.04
N ARG A 130 5.56 0.31 -16.12
CA ARG A 130 6.84 0.42 -15.40
C ARG A 130 6.67 0.35 -13.88
N MET A 131 5.66 1.03 -13.33
CA MET A 131 5.38 0.95 -11.90
C MET A 131 4.93 -0.46 -11.47
N LEU A 132 4.09 -1.12 -12.27
CA LEU A 132 3.63 -2.49 -12.00
C LEU A 132 4.82 -3.43 -11.84
N ILE A 133 5.74 -3.39 -12.79
CA ILE A 133 6.91 -4.25 -12.78
C ILE A 133 7.84 -3.93 -11.60
N ARG A 134 8.07 -2.64 -11.26
CA ARG A 134 8.82 -2.29 -10.03
C ARG A 134 8.18 -2.84 -8.75
N LEU A 135 6.85 -2.84 -8.68
CA LEU A 135 6.14 -3.42 -7.54
C LEU A 135 6.23 -4.94 -7.55
N ILE A 136 6.28 -5.61 -8.71
CA ILE A 136 6.54 -7.05 -8.76
C ILE A 136 7.92 -7.37 -8.18
N ASP A 137 8.95 -6.59 -8.54
CA ASP A 137 10.29 -6.74 -7.98
C ASP A 137 10.31 -6.57 -6.45
N ARG A 138 9.51 -5.64 -5.92
CA ARG A 138 9.31 -5.49 -4.47
C ARG A 138 8.70 -6.75 -3.84
N GLU A 139 7.69 -7.36 -4.48
CA GLU A 139 6.97 -8.51 -3.93
C GLU A 139 7.78 -9.83 -4.02
N THR A 140 8.64 -9.98 -5.03
CA THR A 140 9.45 -11.20 -5.22
C THR A 140 10.86 -11.07 -4.63
N GLY A 141 11.38 -9.84 -4.47
CA GLY A 141 12.78 -9.60 -4.14
C GLY A 141 13.75 -9.86 -5.30
N ASP A 142 13.25 -10.27 -6.45
CA ASP A 142 14.00 -10.51 -7.67
C ASP A 142 13.85 -9.33 -8.64
N THR A 143 14.90 -9.03 -9.39
CA THR A 143 14.78 -8.04 -10.48
C THR A 143 13.85 -8.57 -11.57
N SER A 144 13.16 -7.66 -12.24
CA SER A 144 12.32 -8.01 -13.39
C SER A 144 13.13 -8.74 -14.46
N TYR A 145 14.42 -8.39 -14.61
CA TYR A 145 15.35 -9.08 -15.47
C TYR A 145 15.52 -10.55 -15.10
N GLU A 146 15.76 -10.86 -13.82
CA GLU A 146 15.94 -12.24 -13.36
C GLU A 146 14.64 -13.03 -13.41
N LEU A 147 13.50 -12.39 -13.09
CA LEU A 147 12.18 -12.99 -13.32
C LEU A 147 12.02 -13.38 -14.79
N VAL A 148 12.21 -12.42 -15.68
CA VAL A 148 12.08 -12.59 -17.12
C VAL A 148 13.08 -13.65 -17.64
N LYS A 149 14.34 -13.64 -17.19
CA LYS A 149 15.38 -14.61 -17.55
C LYS A 149 15.11 -16.02 -17.03
N ARG A 150 14.55 -16.18 -15.84
CA ARG A 150 14.11 -17.48 -15.25
C ARG A 150 12.98 -18.09 -16.07
N LEU A 151 12.13 -17.22 -16.63
CA LEU A 151 11.06 -17.57 -17.54
C LEU A 151 11.57 -17.79 -18.99
N ARG A 152 12.86 -17.58 -19.27
CA ARG A 152 13.44 -17.73 -20.62
C ARG A 152 13.72 -19.19 -20.96
N GLY A 153 13.28 -19.54 -22.16
CA GLY A 153 13.33 -20.88 -22.75
C GLY A 153 12.11 -21.09 -23.64
N SER A 154 10.99 -20.49 -23.22
CA SER A 154 9.67 -20.77 -23.78
C SER A 154 8.59 -19.70 -23.61
N PHE A 155 8.91 -18.56 -23.00
CA PHE A 155 7.96 -17.45 -22.85
C PHE A 155 7.76 -16.70 -24.17
N GLU A 156 6.50 -16.42 -24.56
CA GLU A 156 6.14 -15.77 -25.83
C GLU A 156 6.85 -14.42 -26.00
N ALA A 157 7.39 -14.17 -27.20
CA ALA A 157 8.08 -12.92 -27.58
C ALA A 157 7.29 -11.63 -27.28
N PHE A 158 5.97 -11.73 -27.09
CA PHE A 158 5.08 -10.63 -26.75
C PHE A 158 5.37 -10.00 -25.38
N ILE A 159 5.58 -10.82 -24.32
CA ILE A 159 5.93 -10.32 -22.98
C ILE A 159 7.30 -9.61 -23.06
N TRP A 160 8.26 -10.22 -23.76
CA TRP A 160 9.61 -9.71 -23.95
C TRP A 160 9.65 -8.35 -24.65
N GLN A 161 8.85 -8.17 -25.70
CA GLN A 161 8.74 -6.89 -26.41
C GLN A 161 8.10 -5.80 -25.53
N GLY A 162 7.06 -6.17 -24.76
CA GLY A 162 6.41 -5.26 -23.82
C GLY A 162 7.37 -4.81 -22.72
N VAL A 163 8.02 -5.76 -22.04
CA VAL A 163 8.97 -5.49 -20.96
C VAL A 163 10.18 -4.70 -21.47
N ALA A 164 10.76 -5.05 -22.62
CA ALA A 164 11.88 -4.32 -23.21
C ALA A 164 11.50 -2.86 -23.55
N LYS A 165 10.30 -2.64 -24.10
CA LYS A 165 9.78 -1.30 -24.38
C LYS A 165 9.54 -0.49 -23.11
N LEU A 166 9.16 -1.15 -22.02
CA LEU A 166 8.88 -0.51 -20.73
C LEU A 166 10.17 -0.15 -19.97
N PHE A 167 11.24 -0.95 -20.05
CA PHE A 167 12.40 -0.81 -19.15
C PHE A 167 13.74 -0.51 -19.81
N GLY A 168 13.95 -0.75 -21.12
CA GLY A 168 15.23 -0.44 -21.77
C GLY A 168 16.45 -0.98 -20.98
N ASN A 169 17.37 -0.08 -20.58
CA ASN A 169 18.56 -0.43 -19.81
C ASN A 169 18.32 -0.62 -18.29
N ASP A 170 17.16 -0.22 -17.77
CA ASP A 170 16.88 -0.15 -16.32
C ASP A 170 16.34 -1.49 -15.76
N LEU A 171 16.28 -2.55 -16.56
CA LEU A 171 15.74 -3.87 -16.16
C LEU A 171 16.53 -4.54 -15.02
N LYS A 172 17.79 -4.15 -14.85
CA LYS A 172 18.70 -4.73 -13.85
C LYS A 172 18.67 -3.98 -12.52
N ASP A 173 17.98 -2.84 -12.46
CA ASP A 173 17.88 -2.05 -11.24
C ASP A 173 16.95 -2.77 -10.26
N THR A 174 17.43 -2.98 -9.05
CA THR A 174 16.63 -3.52 -7.95
C THR A 174 15.70 -2.46 -7.38
N TYR A 175 14.56 -2.90 -6.81
CA TYR A 175 13.68 -2.03 -6.05
C TYR A 175 14.40 -1.43 -4.84
N ASP A 176 14.38 -0.11 -4.70
CA ASP A 176 15.11 0.62 -3.65
C ASP A 176 14.14 1.42 -2.75
N PRO A 177 13.66 0.82 -1.65
CA PRO A 177 12.68 1.45 -0.76
C PRO A 177 13.26 2.65 0.03
N ALA A 178 14.58 2.75 0.16
CA ALA A 178 15.23 3.83 0.93
C ALA A 178 15.63 5.02 0.06
N GLY A 179 15.95 4.79 -1.22
CA GLY A 179 16.36 5.83 -2.15
C GLY A 179 15.27 6.18 -3.16
N VAL A 180 15.38 5.66 -4.39
CA VAL A 180 14.58 6.14 -5.53
C VAL A 180 13.10 5.77 -5.44
N ASP A 181 12.76 4.62 -4.85
CA ASP A 181 11.39 4.13 -4.72
C ASP A 181 10.73 4.52 -3.39
N ARG A 182 11.37 5.32 -2.53
CA ARG A 182 10.84 5.69 -1.19
C ARG A 182 9.42 6.23 -1.18
N TYR A 183 9.04 7.03 -2.19
CA TYR A 183 7.68 7.57 -2.27
C TYR A 183 6.67 6.52 -2.74
N VAL A 184 7.11 5.55 -3.54
CA VAL A 184 6.32 4.38 -3.91
C VAL A 184 6.08 3.53 -2.67
N GLU A 185 7.17 3.19 -1.96
CA GLU A 185 7.13 2.39 -0.73
C GLU A 185 6.22 3.04 0.32
N PHE A 186 6.34 4.35 0.53
CA PHE A 186 5.47 5.08 1.43
C PHE A 186 3.98 4.94 1.06
N VAL A 187 3.63 5.03 -0.23
CA VAL A 187 2.24 4.84 -0.67
C VAL A 187 1.79 3.39 -0.47
N VAL A 188 2.65 2.42 -0.77
CA VAL A 188 2.35 1.00 -0.58
C VAL A 188 2.08 0.69 0.89
N GLN A 189 2.94 1.16 1.80
CA GLN A 189 2.73 0.98 3.24
C GLN A 189 1.41 1.59 3.72
N ARG A 190 1.02 2.76 3.19
CA ARG A 190 -0.28 3.36 3.50
C ARG A 190 -1.45 2.52 2.99
N ILE A 191 -1.30 1.86 1.83
CA ILE A 191 -2.28 0.89 1.34
C ILE A 191 -2.33 -0.33 2.27
N GLU A 192 -1.19 -0.91 2.65
CA GLU A 192 -1.09 -2.07 3.53
C GLU A 192 -1.67 -1.78 4.94
N ARG A 193 -1.51 -0.54 5.44
CA ARG A 193 -2.14 -0.07 6.69
C ARG A 193 -3.64 0.26 6.56
N GLY A 194 -4.21 0.17 5.36
CA GLY A 194 -5.62 0.48 5.10
C GLY A 194 -5.95 1.98 5.05
N GLU A 195 -4.96 2.88 5.04
CA GLU A 195 -5.16 4.32 4.92
C GLU A 195 -5.54 4.74 3.50
N LEU A 196 -5.14 3.97 2.49
CA LEU A 196 -5.41 4.21 1.08
C LEU A 196 -6.12 3.02 0.46
N ALA A 197 -7.27 3.27 -0.14
CA ALA A 197 -7.98 2.24 -0.90
C ALA A 197 -7.24 1.93 -2.22
N THR A 198 -7.20 0.66 -2.59
CA THR A 198 -6.83 0.23 -3.94
C THR A 198 -8.06 0.19 -4.83
N ILE A 199 -7.86 0.26 -6.14
CA ILE A 199 -8.96 0.03 -7.08
C ILE A 199 -9.24 -1.47 -7.06
N ALA A 200 -10.24 -1.88 -6.26
CA ALA A 200 -10.64 -3.27 -6.13
C ALA A 200 -11.08 -3.80 -7.51
N ARG A 201 -10.34 -4.79 -8.02
CA ARG A 201 -10.69 -5.51 -9.24
C ARG A 201 -11.91 -6.37 -8.95
N LYS A 202 -12.98 -6.21 -9.74
CA LYS A 202 -14.04 -7.22 -9.80
C LYS A 202 -13.52 -8.36 -10.69
N PRO A 203 -13.48 -9.63 -10.23
CA PRO A 203 -13.07 -10.75 -11.09
C PRO A 203 -13.97 -10.78 -12.32
N ARG A 204 -13.36 -10.78 -13.51
CA ARG A 204 -14.07 -10.34 -14.72
C ARG A 204 -15.13 -11.33 -15.21
N THR A 205 -15.17 -12.59 -14.77
CA THR A 205 -16.35 -13.48 -14.89
C THR A 205 -16.07 -14.91 -14.43
N GLU A 206 -17.10 -15.61 -13.94
CA GLU A 206 -17.15 -17.08 -13.80
C GLU A 206 -16.74 -17.81 -15.09
N LYS A 207 -16.94 -17.21 -16.28
CA LYS A 207 -16.49 -17.73 -17.58
C LYS A 207 -14.97 -17.76 -17.74
N ALA A 208 -14.22 -16.83 -17.14
CA ALA A 208 -12.76 -16.82 -17.17
C ALA A 208 -12.23 -17.98 -16.31
N GLN A 209 -12.74 -18.09 -15.08
CA GLN A 209 -12.49 -19.22 -14.18
C GLN A 209 -12.93 -20.56 -14.80
N ALA A 210 -14.10 -20.65 -15.43
CA ALA A 210 -14.55 -21.88 -16.07
C ALA A 210 -13.70 -22.26 -17.31
N ARG A 211 -13.18 -21.27 -18.06
CA ARG A 211 -12.22 -21.52 -19.15
C ARG A 211 -10.88 -21.98 -18.61
N LEU A 212 -10.47 -21.42 -17.48
CA LEU A 212 -9.29 -21.80 -16.72
C LEU A 212 -9.41 -23.25 -16.24
N GLU A 213 -10.48 -23.58 -15.52
CA GLU A 213 -10.82 -24.92 -15.04
C GLU A 213 -10.93 -25.92 -16.20
N LYS A 214 -11.54 -25.55 -17.33
CA LYS A 214 -11.60 -26.42 -18.51
C LYS A 214 -10.23 -26.64 -19.15
N ARG A 215 -9.32 -25.66 -19.11
CA ARG A 215 -7.93 -25.79 -19.58
C ARG A 215 -7.09 -26.59 -18.57
N LYS A 216 -7.17 -26.29 -17.27
CA LYS A 216 -6.58 -27.05 -16.16
C LYS A 216 -7.01 -28.50 -16.23
N ALA A 217 -8.30 -28.80 -16.37
CA ALA A 217 -8.82 -30.16 -16.52
C ALA A 217 -8.31 -30.88 -17.79
N ARG A 218 -8.05 -30.19 -18.90
CA ARG A 218 -7.42 -30.77 -20.10
C ARG A 218 -5.94 -31.07 -19.88
N LEU A 219 -5.27 -30.26 -19.07
CA LEU A 219 -3.85 -30.39 -18.73
C LEU A 219 -3.63 -31.47 -17.67
N TYR A 220 -4.46 -31.53 -16.63
CA TYR A 220 -4.56 -32.65 -15.70
C TYR A 220 -4.83 -33.96 -16.45
N ARG A 221 -5.64 -33.96 -17.50
CA ARG A 221 -5.84 -35.16 -18.33
C ARG A 221 -4.60 -35.60 -19.11
N LYS A 222 -3.66 -34.68 -19.36
CA LYS A 222 -2.45 -34.92 -20.15
C LYS A 222 -1.19 -35.16 -19.29
N TYR A 223 -1.16 -34.65 -18.05
CA TYR A 223 -0.01 -34.68 -17.13
C TYR A 223 -0.36 -35.01 -15.67
N GLY A 224 -1.63 -35.32 -15.37
CA GLY A 224 -2.17 -35.57 -14.02
C GLY A 224 -1.69 -36.84 -13.32
N GLY A 225 -0.47 -37.29 -13.63
CA GLY A 225 0.31 -38.15 -12.75
C GLY A 225 1.26 -37.39 -11.81
N LEU A 226 1.54 -36.10 -12.05
CA LEU A 226 2.55 -35.32 -11.28
C LEU A 226 1.98 -34.18 -10.41
N MET A 227 0.74 -33.75 -10.65
CA MET A 227 0.06 -32.70 -9.90
C MET A 227 -1.22 -33.27 -9.31
N GLY A 228 -1.13 -33.85 -8.11
CA GLY A 228 -2.30 -34.13 -7.28
C GLY A 228 -2.83 -32.82 -6.67
N PRO A 229 -4.10 -32.78 -6.21
CA PRO A 229 -4.65 -31.59 -5.58
C PRO A 229 -3.80 -31.22 -4.36
N THR A 230 -3.19 -30.03 -4.38
CA THR A 230 -2.55 -29.45 -3.21
C THR A 230 -3.62 -29.29 -2.13
N SER A 231 -3.52 -30.09 -1.08
CA SER A 231 -4.39 -30.01 0.09
C SER A 231 -4.32 -28.60 0.65
N ALA A 232 -5.44 -27.89 0.61
CA ALA A 232 -5.64 -26.67 1.37
C ALA A 232 -5.50 -27.00 2.86
N ASN A 233 -4.50 -26.38 3.51
CA ASN A 233 -4.41 -26.21 4.95
C ASN A 233 -4.18 -24.73 5.21
#